data_AF-A0A3Q2Q759-F1
#
_entry.id   AF-A0A3Q2Q759-F1
#
_cell.length_a   1.000
_cell.length_b   1.000
_cell.length_c   1.000
_cell.angle_alpha   90.00
_cell.angle_beta   90.00
_cell.angle_gamma   90.00
#
_symmetry.space_group_name_H-M   'P 1'
#
loop_
_entity.id
_entity.type
_entity.pdbx_description
1 polymer ?
#
loop_
_entity_poly.entity_id
_entity_poly.type
_entity_poly.pdbx_seq_one_letter_code
_entity_poly.pdbx_strand_id
1 'polypeptide(L)' 'MPHMGMPCDPKDATYCMNGGICYTVPSMDHLSCSCPENYKGSRCEEYQLQSLALNDPDKGWPLSCRPGSTAL' A
#
# COMPACT_ATOMS: atom_id res chain seq x y z
N MET A 1 -10.16 22.09 4.33
CA MET A 1 -9.18 21.01 4.59
C MET A 1 -9.17 20.09 3.39
N PRO A 2 -8.11 20.09 2.55
CA PRO A 2 -8.01 19.14 1.45
C PRO A 2 -7.00 18.04 1.81
N HIS A 3 -7.49 16.80 1.86
CA HIS A 3 -6.68 15.59 1.80
C HIS A 3 -6.15 15.37 0.38
N MET A 4 -5.36 16.30 -0.15
CA MET A 4 -4.80 16.15 -1.50
C MET A 4 -3.30 15.95 -1.38
N GLY A 5 -2.90 14.69 -1.19
CA GLY A 5 -1.60 14.27 -1.68
C GLY A 5 -1.50 14.67 -3.15
N MET A 6 -0.48 15.43 -3.51
CA MET A 6 -0.32 15.91 -4.88
C MET A 6 0.11 14.72 -5.76
N PRO A 7 -0.31 14.64 -7.03
CA PRO A 7 0.22 13.64 -7.93
C PRO A 7 1.74 13.79 -7.99
N CYS A 8 2.45 12.68 -7.86
CA CYS A 8 3.91 12.71 -7.92
C CYS A 8 4.41 12.94 -9.35
N ASP A 9 5.69 13.30 -9.46
CA ASP A 9 6.36 13.58 -10.73
C ASP A 9 6.48 12.27 -11.55
N PRO A 10 6.43 12.30 -12.89
CA PRO A 10 6.49 11.08 -13.71
C PRO A 10 7.75 10.22 -13.49
N LYS A 11 8.85 10.82 -13.02
CA LYS A 11 10.07 10.08 -12.61
C LYS A 11 9.86 9.24 -11.34
N ASP A 12 8.98 9.69 -10.46
CA ASP A 12 8.61 9.05 -9.21
C ASP A 12 7.33 8.22 -9.37
N ALA A 13 6.59 8.36 -10.48
CA ALA A 13 5.43 7.53 -10.79
C ALA A 13 5.79 6.04 -10.89
N THR A 14 7.02 5.71 -11.30
CA THR A 14 7.60 4.35 -11.26
C THR A 14 7.93 3.86 -9.85
N TYR A 15 7.80 4.71 -8.82
CA TYR A 15 7.97 4.30 -7.44
C TYR A 15 6.88 3.30 -7.03
N CYS A 16 5.61 3.56 -7.37
CA CYS A 16 4.52 2.61 -7.12
C CYS A 16 4.43 1.59 -8.25
N MET A 17 4.57 0.31 -7.92
CA MET A 17 4.49 -0.81 -8.84
C MET A 17 3.04 -1.28 -9.03
N ASN A 18 2.83 -2.18 -10.00
CA ASN A 18 1.56 -2.90 -10.20
C ASN A 18 0.32 -1.99 -10.38
N GLY A 19 0.51 -0.78 -10.91
CA GLY A 19 -0.58 0.17 -11.16
C GLY A 19 -1.05 0.93 -9.93
N GLY A 20 -0.23 1.00 -8.87
CA GLY A 20 -0.47 1.87 -7.72
C GLY A 20 -0.46 3.36 -8.10
N ILE A 21 -1.29 4.15 -7.43
CA ILE A 21 -1.35 5.61 -7.64
C ILE A 21 -0.45 6.31 -6.64
N CYS A 22 0.44 7.15 -7.15
CA CYS A 22 1.48 7.80 -6.39
C CYS A 22 1.11 9.23 -6.00
N TYR A 23 1.31 9.56 -4.72
CA TYR A 23 1.01 10.87 -4.14
C TYR A 23 2.17 11.38 -3.29
N THR A 24 2.48 12.67 -3.37
CA THR A 24 3.45 13.33 -2.49
C THR A 24 2.75 13.98 -1.31
N VAL A 25 3.29 13.78 -0.12
CA VAL A 25 2.82 14.44 1.11
C VAL A 25 3.75 15.64 1.38
N PRO A 26 3.32 16.88 1.09
CA PRO A 26 4.19 18.06 1.21
C PRO A 26 4.68 18.31 2.65
N SER A 27 3.97 17.77 3.64
CA SER A 27 4.35 17.91 5.05
C SER A 27 5.53 17.04 5.49
N MET A 28 5.86 15.99 4.72
CA MET A 28 6.87 14.99 5.10
C MET A 28 7.92 14.75 4.01
N ASP A 29 7.83 15.43 2.86
CA ASP A 29 8.65 15.16 1.66
C ASP A 29 8.69 13.67 1.29
N HIS A 30 7.63 12.94 1.64
CA HIS A 30 7.54 11.50 1.45
C HIS A 30 6.51 11.17 0.37
N LEU A 31 6.87 10.19 -0.45
CA LEU A 31 6.00 9.57 -1.45
C LEU A 31 5.14 8.50 -0.76
N SER A 32 3.84 8.53 -1.07
CA SER A 32 2.86 7.56 -0.59
C SER A 32 2.15 6.91 -1.79
N CYS A 33 2.06 5.58 -1.77
CA CYS A 33 1.41 4.79 -2.80
C CYS A 33 0.02 4.34 -2.34
N SER A 34 -0.99 4.61 -3.14
CA SER A 34 -2.31 3.98 -3.01
C SER A 34 -2.34 2.73 -3.89
N CYS A 35 -2.31 1.58 -3.23
CA CYS A 35 -2.28 0.29 -3.90
C CYS A 35 -3.70 -0.21 -4.25
N PRO A 36 -3.86 -0.90 -5.40
CA PRO A 36 -5.09 -1.61 -5.73
C PRO A 36 -5.37 -2.73 -4.71
N GLU A 37 -6.61 -3.21 -4.65
CA GLU A 37 -7.07 -4.18 -3.64
C GLU A 37 -6.30 -5.51 -3.61
N ASN A 38 -5.58 -5.82 -4.69
CA ASN A 38 -4.79 -7.04 -4.88
C ASN A 38 -3.30 -6.82 -4.62
N TYR A 39 -2.88 -5.63 -4.17
CA TYR A 39 -1.48 -5.29 -3.96
C TYR A 39 -1.28 -4.55 -2.64
N LYS A 40 -0.12 -4.77 -2.02
CA LYS A 40 0.30 -4.23 -0.74
C LYS A 40 1.80 -3.94 -0.73
N GLY A 41 2.26 -3.33 0.36
CA GLY A 41 3.63 -2.87 0.52
C GLY A 41 3.74 -1.36 0.36
N SER A 42 4.89 -0.79 0.68
CA SER A 42 5.14 0.66 0.58
C SER A 42 5.11 1.17 -0.86
N ARG A 43 5.31 0.25 -1.82
CA ARG A 43 5.39 0.50 -3.25
C ARG A 43 4.42 -0.38 -4.05
N CYS A 44 3.45 -1.02 -3.39
CA CYS A 44 2.57 -1.99 -4.04
C CYS A 44 3.35 -3.14 -4.71
N GLU A 45 4.51 -3.50 -4.16
CA GLU A 45 5.41 -4.52 -4.66
C GLU A 45 4.95 -5.95 -4.31
N GLU A 46 4.12 -6.09 -3.28
CA GLU A 46 3.59 -7.38 -2.83
C GLU A 46 2.18 -7.61 -3.39
N TYR A 47 1.89 -8.81 -3.88
CA TYR A 47 0.52 -9.19 -4.23
C TYR A 47 -0.23 -9.55 -2.95
N GLN A 48 -1.29 -8.80 -2.64
CA GLN A 48 -2.29 -9.23 -1.67
C GLN A 48 -3.07 -10.36 -2.34
N LEU A 49 -2.58 -11.60 -2.17
CA LEU A 49 -3.40 -12.80 -2.36
C LEU A 49 -4.54 -12.65 -1.36
N GLN A 50 -5.63 -12.01 -1.79
CA GLN A 50 -6.88 -12.00 -1.06
C GLN A 50 -7.26 -13.47 -0.94
N SER A 51 -6.87 -14.09 0.18
CA SER A 51 -7.32 -15.42 0.52
C SER A 51 -8.84 -15.33 0.52
N LEU A 52 -9.50 -16.04 -0.39
CA LEU A 52 -10.96 -16.14 -0.49
C LEU A 52 -11.55 -16.84 0.76
N ALA A 53 -11.31 -16.29 1.94
CA ALA A 53 -11.77 -16.80 3.20
C ALA A 53 -12.32 -15.61 3.99
N LEU A 54 -13.61 -15.49 4.28
CA LEU A 54 -14.80 -16.28 4.03
C LEU A 54 -15.97 -15.27 4.03
N ASN A 55 -17.17 -15.73 3.68
CA ASN A 55 -18.43 -15.00 3.79
C ASN A 55 -18.78 -14.65 5.27
N ASP A 56 -17.98 -13.84 5.97
CA ASP A 56 -18.12 -13.58 7.41
C ASP A 56 -18.06 -12.07 7.76
N PRO A 57 -19.07 -11.52 8.47
CA PRO A 57 -19.25 -10.09 8.72
C PRO A 57 -18.39 -9.49 9.85
N ASP A 58 -17.53 -10.25 10.52
CA ASP A 58 -16.62 -9.74 11.54
C ASP A 58 -15.17 -9.71 11.01
N LYS A 59 -14.78 -8.56 10.46
CA LYS A 59 -13.48 -8.29 9.82
C LYS A 59 -12.31 -8.47 10.80
N GLY A 60 -11.78 -9.69 10.90
CA GLY A 60 -10.47 -9.99 11.46
C GLY A 60 -9.35 -9.49 10.54
N TRP A 61 -8.56 -8.54 11.06
CA TRP A 61 -7.23 -8.08 10.64
C TRP A 61 -6.55 -8.84 9.47
N PRO A 62 -6.17 -8.17 8.37
CA PRO A 62 -5.30 -8.80 7.38
C PRO A 62 -3.91 -8.96 7.99
N LEU A 63 -3.50 -10.21 8.20
CA LEU A 63 -2.16 -10.63 8.57
C LEU A 63 -1.13 -9.84 7.75
N SER A 64 -0.58 -8.81 8.36
CA SER A 64 0.59 -8.11 7.87
C SER A 64 1.75 -9.06 8.11
N CYS A 65 2.20 -9.74 7.05
CA CYS A 65 3.48 -10.44 7.06
C CYS A 65 4.55 -9.39 7.42
N ARG A 66 5.03 -9.40 8.67
CA ARG A 66 6.25 -8.69 9.04
C ARG A 66 7.42 -9.59 8.63
N PRO A 67 8.30 -9.17 7.70
CA PRO A 67 9.58 -9.85 7.54
C PRO A 67 10.44 -9.47 8.76
N GLY A 68 10.62 -10.39 9.72
CA GLY A 68 11.55 -10.20 10.83
C GLY A 68 11.07 -10.54 12.25
N SER A 69 10.14 -11.48 12.43
CA SER A 69 9.96 -12.10 13.75
C SER A 69 11.06 -13.12 13.97
N THR A 70 12.23 -12.68 14.45
CA THR A 70 13.19 -13.58 15.06
C THR A 70 12.50 -14.17 16.29
N ALA A 71 12.09 -15.43 16.21
CA ALA A 71 11.67 -16.18 17.38
C ALA A 71 12.91 -16.37 18.26
N LEU A 72 12.93 -15.70 19.42
CA LEU A 72 13.81 -16.01 20.53
C LEU A 72 13.04 -16.90 21.51
#